data_AF-A0A5R8MSZ8-F1
#
_entry.id   AF-A0A5R8MSZ8-F1
#
_cell.length_a   1.000
_cell.length_b   1.000
_cell.length_c   1.000
_cell.angle_alpha   90.00
_cell.angle_beta   90.00
_cell.angle_gamma   90.00
#
_symmetry.space_group_name_H-M   'P 1'
#
loop_
_entity.id
_entity.type
_entity.pdbx_description
1 polymer ?
#
loop_
_entity_poly.entity_id
_entity_poly.type
_entity_poly.pdbx_seq_one_letter_code
_entity_poly.pdbx_strand_id
1 'polypeptide(L)'
;MREIPRCTGREATPRRRTSKKVGLVTFGVLVIVALTLPYLSQALFSPWALSPTGRPTLPGYWHGEVSFGRDDTRPVVMHLRATTCSRCSDDIEGEATVCVAGRSIDYRLSGEAADRNAGRFTLDSYPYPDTRAPGTHLGHLEATWAGGDEISITATLHVTNPDGSWSSNKQPAEPSRFRLHRGTETNLRTDC
;
A
#
# COMPACT_ATOMS: atom_id res chain seq x y z
N MET A 1 -29.06 61.99 -71.65
CA MET A 1 -29.64 61.12 -70.60
C MET A 1 -28.53 60.21 -70.11
N ARG A 2 -28.16 60.28 -68.83
CA ARG A 2 -27.11 59.45 -68.20
C ARG A 2 -27.79 58.36 -67.38
N GLU A 3 -27.52 57.10 -67.72
CA GLU A 3 -27.96 55.94 -66.94
C GLU A 3 -27.12 55.81 -65.66
N ILE A 4 -27.78 55.63 -64.53
CA ILE A 4 -27.19 55.40 -63.21
C ILE A 4 -27.18 53.87 -62.99
N PRO A 5 -26.01 53.22 -62.82
CA PRO A 5 -25.98 51.78 -62.55
C PRO A 5 -26.39 51.49 -61.10
N ARG A 6 -27.31 50.52 -60.97
CA ARG A 6 -27.84 49.99 -59.71
C ARG A 6 -26.75 49.25 -58.91
N CYS A 7 -26.58 49.62 -57.65
CA CYS A 7 -25.80 48.86 -56.67
C CYS A 7 -26.47 47.52 -56.37
N THR A 8 -25.78 46.42 -56.66
CA THR A 8 -26.15 45.06 -56.27
C THR A 8 -25.84 44.84 -54.78
N GLY A 9 -26.88 44.57 -54.00
CA GLY A 9 -26.76 44.24 -52.58
C GLY A 9 -26.03 42.91 -52.39
N ARG A 10 -24.89 42.95 -51.70
CA ARG A 10 -24.22 41.74 -51.19
C ARG A 10 -25.05 41.15 -50.05
N GLU A 11 -25.59 39.96 -50.25
CA GLU A 11 -26.15 39.14 -49.17
C GLU A 11 -25.06 38.82 -48.14
N ALA A 12 -25.23 39.34 -46.93
CA ALA A 12 -24.39 39.02 -45.80
C ALA A 12 -24.65 37.57 -45.36
N THR A 13 -23.70 36.68 -45.63
CA THR A 13 -23.76 35.29 -45.18
C THR A 13 -23.76 35.27 -43.64
N PRO A 14 -24.71 34.59 -42.98
CA PRO A 14 -24.77 34.55 -41.52
C PRO A 14 -23.53 33.86 -40.96
N ARG A 15 -22.68 34.65 -40.31
CA ARG A 15 -21.42 34.21 -39.68
C ARG A 15 -21.77 33.30 -38.50
N ARG A 16 -21.79 31.98 -38.74
CA ARG A 16 -22.06 30.93 -37.75
C ARG A 16 -21.04 31.05 -36.61
N ARG A 17 -21.43 31.69 -35.51
CA ARG A 17 -20.65 31.75 -34.26
C ARG A 17 -20.57 30.34 -33.68
N THR A 18 -19.51 29.62 -34.02
CA THR A 18 -19.19 28.37 -33.35
C THR A 18 -18.92 28.66 -31.87
N SER A 19 -19.77 28.09 -31.02
CA SER A 19 -19.77 28.29 -29.57
C SER A 19 -18.47 27.76 -28.97
N LYS A 20 -17.56 28.66 -28.60
CA LYS A 20 -16.32 28.36 -27.86
C LYS A 20 -16.55 27.60 -26.54
N LYS A 21 -17.79 27.55 -26.04
CA LYS A 21 -18.15 26.87 -24.79
C LYS A 21 -18.08 25.35 -24.88
N VAL A 22 -18.27 24.76 -26.07
CA VAL A 22 -18.24 23.29 -26.23
C VAL A 22 -16.82 22.73 -26.04
N GLY A 23 -15.80 23.45 -26.52
CA GLY A 23 -14.41 23.01 -26.38
C GLY A 23 -13.91 22.97 -24.94
N LEU A 24 -14.32 23.94 -24.10
CA LEU A 24 -13.91 24.02 -22.71
C LEU A 24 -14.49 22.88 -21.86
N VAL A 25 -15.76 22.53 -22.10
CA VAL A 25 -16.45 21.43 -21.39
C VAL A 25 -15.80 20.09 -21.73
N THR A 26 -15.56 19.80 -23.01
CA THR A 26 -14.92 18.55 -23.42
C THR A 26 -13.51 18.40 -22.85
N PHE A 27 -12.72 19.48 -22.83
CA PHE A 27 -11.40 19.46 -22.22
C PHE A 27 -11.47 19.17 -20.72
N GLY A 28 -12.39 19.84 -19.99
CA GLY A 28 -12.60 19.59 -18.56
C GLY A 28 -12.96 18.13 -18.27
N VAL A 29 -13.86 17.53 -19.06
CA VAL A 29 -14.24 16.11 -18.91
C VAL A 29 -13.05 15.19 -19.15
N LEU A 30 -12.26 15.43 -20.19
CA LEU A 30 -11.08 14.60 -20.49
C LEU A 30 -10.03 14.66 -19.38
N VAL A 31 -9.82 15.84 -18.77
CA VAL A 31 -8.90 15.99 -17.63
C VAL A 31 -9.39 15.19 -16.43
N ILE A 32 -10.69 15.25 -16.11
CA ILE A 32 -11.27 14.47 -15.01
C ILE A 32 -11.08 12.98 -15.26
N VAL A 33 -11.42 12.50 -16.46
CA VAL A 33 -11.27 11.07 -16.82
C VAL A 33 -9.81 10.64 -16.72
N ALA A 34 -8.87 11.43 -17.24
CA ALA A 34 -7.44 11.12 -17.17
C ALA A 34 -6.92 11.03 -15.73
N LEU A 35 -7.47 11.83 -14.81
CA LEU A 35 -7.10 11.80 -13.40
C LEU A 35 -7.76 10.68 -12.61
N THR A 36 -9.02 10.32 -12.91
CA THR A 36 -9.77 9.31 -12.14
C THR A 36 -9.55 7.89 -12.63
N LEU A 37 -9.27 7.70 -13.92
CA LEU A 37 -9.14 6.37 -14.52
C LEU A 37 -8.03 5.50 -13.87
N PRO A 38 -6.85 6.04 -13.50
CA PRO A 38 -5.84 5.25 -12.80
C PRO A 38 -6.34 4.70 -11.47
N TYR A 39 -7.02 5.51 -10.66
CA TYR A 39 -7.59 5.08 -9.38
C TYR A 39 -8.67 4.01 -9.55
N LEU A 40 -9.55 4.16 -10.55
CA LEU A 40 -10.56 3.15 -10.86
C LEU A 40 -9.94 1.84 -11.34
N SER A 41 -8.87 1.92 -12.15
CA SER A 41 -8.14 0.73 -12.56
C SER A 41 -7.49 0.02 -11.37
N GLN A 42 -6.84 0.76 -10.47
CA GLN A 42 -6.27 0.20 -9.25
C GLN A 42 -7.33 -0.43 -8.35
N ALA A 43 -8.48 0.23 -8.14
CA ALA A 43 -9.57 -0.36 -7.36
C ALA A 43 -10.15 -1.63 -8.01
N LEU A 44 -10.12 -1.71 -9.35
CA LEU A 44 -10.57 -2.89 -10.07
C LEU A 44 -9.55 -4.02 -10.00
N PHE A 45 -8.25 -3.75 -10.14
CA PHE A 45 -7.21 -4.78 -10.18
C PHE A 45 -6.63 -5.15 -8.81
N SER A 46 -6.75 -4.26 -7.83
CA SER A 46 -6.25 -4.42 -6.46
C SER A 46 -7.30 -3.95 -5.44
N PRO A 47 -8.48 -4.61 -5.37
CA PRO A 47 -9.54 -4.27 -4.42
C PRO A 47 -9.11 -4.32 -2.94
N TRP A 48 -8.03 -5.02 -2.62
CA TRP A 48 -7.43 -5.04 -1.29
C TRP A 48 -6.76 -3.72 -0.91
N ALA A 49 -6.28 -2.94 -1.88
CA ALA A 49 -5.55 -1.69 -1.67
C ALA A 49 -6.51 -0.49 -1.53
N LEU A 50 -7.59 -0.50 -2.31
CA LEU A 50 -8.57 0.59 -2.36
C LEU A 50 -9.98 0.02 -2.33
N SER A 51 -10.79 0.44 -1.36
CA SER A 51 -12.18 0.01 -1.24
C SER A 51 -13.15 1.13 -1.62
N PRO A 52 -13.76 1.10 -2.82
CA PRO A 52 -14.79 2.07 -3.19
C PRO A 52 -16.10 1.88 -2.42
N THR A 53 -16.25 0.74 -1.74
CA THR A 53 -17.49 0.35 -1.03
C THR A 53 -17.41 0.55 0.48
N GLY A 54 -16.29 1.11 0.99
CA GLY A 54 -16.08 1.29 2.43
C GLY A 54 -15.76 0.01 3.20
N ARG A 55 -15.60 -1.13 2.51
CA ARG A 55 -15.07 -2.38 3.11
C ARG A 55 -13.64 -2.17 3.63
N PRO A 56 -13.21 -2.91 4.67
CA PRO A 56 -11.83 -2.90 5.13
C PRO A 56 -10.85 -3.22 3.99
N THR A 57 -9.71 -2.52 3.98
CA THR A 57 -8.60 -2.71 3.05
C THR A 57 -7.38 -3.25 3.79
N LEU A 58 -6.49 -3.96 3.10
CA LEU A 58 -5.28 -4.48 3.73
C LEU A 58 -4.34 -3.36 4.25
N PRO A 59 -4.12 -2.26 3.49
CA PRO A 59 -3.39 -1.11 4.02
C PRO A 59 -4.02 -0.55 5.30
N GLY A 60 -3.15 -0.14 6.22
CA GLY A 60 -3.53 0.40 7.52
C GLY A 60 -2.61 -0.08 8.65
N TYR A 61 -3.01 0.22 9.87
CA TYR A 61 -2.32 -0.18 11.09
C TYR A 61 -2.87 -1.51 11.61
N TRP A 62 -1.96 -2.36 12.05
CA TRP A 62 -2.19 -3.72 12.50
C TRP A 62 -1.36 -3.98 13.74
N HIS A 63 -1.92 -4.58 14.78
CA HIS A 63 -1.21 -4.83 16.03
C HIS A 63 -1.52 -6.22 16.59
N GLY A 64 -0.59 -6.78 17.35
CA GLY A 64 -0.75 -8.08 17.98
C GLY A 64 0.49 -8.45 18.77
N GLU A 65 0.67 -9.74 19.01
CA GLU A 65 1.80 -10.27 19.78
C GLU A 65 2.47 -11.39 19.00
N VAL A 66 3.80 -11.40 18.97
CA VAL A 66 4.60 -12.40 18.29
C VAL A 66 5.55 -13.08 19.29
N SER A 67 5.65 -14.40 19.20
CA SER A 67 6.61 -15.17 19.98
C SER A 67 7.96 -15.22 19.27
N PHE A 68 9.02 -14.82 19.98
CA PHE A 68 10.44 -14.95 19.58
C PHE A 68 11.12 -16.16 20.25
N GLY A 69 10.35 -16.99 20.96
CA GLY A 69 10.81 -18.13 21.74
C GLY A 69 9.77 -18.52 22.79
N ARG A 70 10.03 -19.62 23.53
CA ARG A 70 9.07 -20.23 24.47
C ARG A 70 8.48 -19.25 25.48
N ASP A 71 9.30 -18.32 25.97
CA ASP A 71 8.94 -17.39 27.05
C ASP A 71 9.18 -15.92 26.65
N ASP A 72 9.25 -15.65 25.35
CA ASP A 72 9.54 -14.32 24.81
C ASP A 72 8.43 -13.93 23.82
N THR A 73 7.37 -13.33 24.34
CA THR A 73 6.25 -12.79 23.55
C THR A 73 6.34 -11.27 23.57
N ARG A 74 6.22 -10.66 22.40
CA ARG A 74 6.46 -9.23 22.20
C ARG A 74 5.31 -8.59 21.45
N PRO A 75 4.86 -7.41 21.86
CA PRO A 75 3.96 -6.61 21.06
C PRO A 75 4.62 -6.29 19.72
N VAL A 76 3.84 -6.40 18.65
CA VAL A 76 4.23 -6.01 17.31
C VAL A 76 3.15 -5.13 16.72
N VAL A 77 3.59 -4.05 16.08
CA VAL A 77 2.70 -3.19 15.31
C VAL A 77 3.25 -3.07 13.91
N MET A 78 2.35 -3.02 12.93
CA MET A 78 2.65 -3.03 11.52
C MET A 78 1.79 -1.99 10.82
N HIS A 79 2.41 -1.20 9.95
CA HIS A 79 1.73 -0.26 9.07
C HIS A 79 1.96 -0.70 7.63
N LEU A 80 0.92 -1.27 7.01
CA LEU A 80 0.96 -1.73 5.62
C LEU A 80 0.43 -0.67 4.67
N ARG A 81 1.03 -0.60 3.48
CA ARG A 81 0.68 0.28 2.37
C ARG A 81 0.74 -0.51 1.06
N ALA A 82 -0.12 -0.15 0.12
CA ALA A 82 0.04 -0.62 -1.24
C ALA A 82 1.15 0.18 -1.91
N THR A 83 2.04 -0.47 -2.67
CA THR A 83 2.97 0.29 -3.50
C THR A 83 2.21 1.00 -4.62
N THR A 84 2.69 2.17 -5.02
CA THR A 84 2.22 2.88 -6.22
C THR A 84 3.21 2.76 -7.37
N CYS A 85 4.28 1.99 -7.19
CA CYS A 85 5.38 1.87 -8.13
C CYS A 85 5.05 0.89 -9.25
N SER A 86 4.92 1.39 -10.48
CA SER A 86 4.57 0.57 -11.66
C SER A 86 5.68 -0.36 -12.16
N ARG A 87 6.89 -0.25 -11.61
CA ARG A 87 8.06 -1.07 -11.99
C ARG A 87 8.66 -1.87 -10.82
N CYS A 88 8.05 -1.77 -9.65
CA CYS A 88 8.49 -2.53 -8.49
C CYS A 88 7.88 -3.94 -8.59
N SER A 89 8.62 -4.93 -8.11
CA SER A 89 8.10 -6.30 -7.97
C SER A 89 7.10 -6.40 -6.83
N ASP A 90 7.31 -5.61 -5.78
CA ASP A 90 6.51 -5.64 -4.56
C ASP A 90 5.15 -4.97 -4.76
N ASP A 91 4.08 -5.61 -4.34
CA ASP A 91 2.74 -5.02 -4.28
C ASP A 91 2.51 -4.27 -2.96
N ILE A 92 3.14 -4.74 -1.89
CA ILE A 92 2.90 -4.32 -0.51
C ILE A 92 4.22 -3.84 0.09
N GLU A 93 4.18 -2.67 0.70
CA GLU A 93 5.28 -2.13 1.49
C GLU A 93 4.78 -1.77 2.88
N GLY A 94 5.68 -1.65 3.84
CA GLY A 94 5.27 -1.22 5.16
C GLY A 94 6.41 -1.05 6.13
N GLU A 95 6.01 -0.80 7.36
CA GLU A 95 6.89 -0.71 8.51
C GLU A 95 6.33 -1.63 9.60
N ALA A 96 7.19 -2.24 10.38
CA ALA A 96 6.79 -2.90 11.62
C ALA A 96 7.70 -2.48 12.76
N THR A 97 7.15 -2.44 13.96
CA THR A 97 7.89 -2.18 15.19
C THR A 97 7.59 -3.30 16.17
N VAL A 98 8.65 -3.92 16.68
CA VAL A 98 8.58 -4.92 17.74
C VAL A 98 9.06 -4.30 19.04
N CYS A 99 8.25 -4.39 20.08
CA CYS A 99 8.51 -3.78 21.37
C CYS A 99 9.24 -4.79 22.29
N VAL A 100 10.35 -4.37 22.87
CA VAL A 100 11.20 -5.20 23.76
C VAL A 100 11.45 -4.39 25.02
N ALA A 101 11.12 -4.86 26.22
CA ALA A 101 11.27 -4.14 27.50
C ALA A 101 12.24 -2.92 27.49
N GLY A 102 11.68 -1.72 27.22
CA GLY A 102 12.40 -0.44 27.20
C GLY A 102 13.11 -0.06 25.88
N ARG A 103 12.87 -0.77 24.78
CA ARG A 103 13.44 -0.58 23.44
C ARG A 103 12.44 -1.00 22.36
N SER A 104 12.59 -0.46 21.15
CA SER A 104 11.89 -0.91 19.97
C SER A 104 12.87 -1.37 18.90
N ILE A 105 12.44 -2.33 18.07
CA ILE A 105 13.15 -2.71 16.84
C ILE A 105 12.23 -2.39 15.68
N ASP A 106 12.65 -1.48 14.82
CA ASP A 106 11.91 -1.09 13.63
C ASP A 106 12.35 -1.94 12.43
N TYR A 107 11.39 -2.23 11.56
CA TYR A 107 11.53 -3.05 10.38
C TYR A 107 10.92 -2.32 9.18
N ARG A 108 11.58 -2.43 8.03
CA ARG A 108 10.94 -2.18 6.74
C ARG A 108 10.40 -3.49 6.20
N LEU A 109 9.22 -3.43 5.60
CA LEU A 109 8.52 -4.55 5.02
C LEU A 109 8.36 -4.34 3.52
N SER A 110 8.52 -5.41 2.75
CA SER A 110 8.33 -5.43 1.31
C SER A 110 7.81 -6.80 0.90
N GLY A 111 6.87 -6.88 -0.03
CA GLY A 111 6.46 -8.15 -0.58
C GLY A 111 5.26 -8.07 -1.51
N GLU A 112 4.63 -9.22 -1.75
CA GLU A 112 3.77 -9.43 -2.91
C GLU A 112 2.42 -10.04 -2.52
N ALA A 113 1.35 -9.62 -3.21
CA ALA A 113 0.04 -10.24 -3.06
C ALA A 113 -0.05 -11.45 -3.99
N ALA A 114 -0.32 -12.63 -3.44
CA ALA A 114 -0.41 -13.85 -4.24
C ALA A 114 -1.67 -13.93 -5.10
N ASP A 115 -2.67 -13.08 -4.84
CA ASP A 115 -3.92 -13.02 -5.58
C ASP A 115 -4.54 -11.61 -5.59
N ARG A 116 -5.53 -11.42 -6.47
CA ARG A 116 -6.24 -10.14 -6.67
C ARG A 116 -6.85 -9.56 -5.40
N ASN A 117 -7.16 -10.36 -4.39
CA ASN A 117 -7.77 -9.89 -3.15
C ASN A 117 -6.77 -9.83 -1.99
N ALA A 118 -5.48 -10.10 -2.25
CA ALA A 118 -4.45 -10.31 -1.24
C ALA A 118 -4.91 -11.28 -0.14
N GLY A 119 -5.68 -12.33 -0.52
CA GLY A 119 -6.13 -13.37 0.40
C GLY A 119 -4.95 -14.10 1.03
N ARG A 120 -3.86 -14.19 0.26
CA ARG A 120 -2.51 -14.58 0.70
C ARG A 120 -1.51 -13.54 0.21
N PHE A 121 -0.49 -13.29 1.01
CA PHE A 121 0.63 -12.43 0.64
C PHE A 121 1.88 -12.81 1.45
N THR A 122 3.04 -12.42 0.95
CA THR A 122 4.32 -12.59 1.64
C THR A 122 4.92 -11.22 1.92
N LEU A 123 5.70 -11.11 3.00
CA LEU A 123 6.49 -9.93 3.32
C LEU A 123 7.88 -10.38 3.80
N ASP A 124 8.92 -9.79 3.23
CA ASP A 124 10.25 -9.83 3.80
C ASP A 124 10.43 -8.64 4.74
N SER A 125 11.04 -8.90 5.88
CA SER A 125 11.31 -7.87 6.88
C SER A 125 12.81 -7.62 7.04
N TYR A 126 13.15 -6.34 7.15
CA TYR A 126 14.54 -5.87 7.24
C TYR A 126 14.65 -4.93 8.43
N PRO A 127 15.42 -5.26 9.48
CA PRO A 127 15.65 -4.35 10.59
C PRO A 127 16.26 -3.03 10.11
N TYR A 128 15.79 -1.90 10.65
CA TYR A 128 16.28 -0.56 10.33
C TYR A 128 16.41 0.29 11.61
N PRO A 129 17.44 1.15 11.75
CA PRO A 129 18.51 1.42 10.78
C PRO A 129 19.63 0.38 10.74
N ASP A 130 19.73 -0.49 11.75
CA ASP A 130 20.82 -1.46 11.87
C ASP A 130 20.37 -2.89 11.53
N THR A 131 20.67 -3.32 10.31
CA THR A 131 20.38 -4.68 9.82
C THR A 131 21.22 -5.77 10.48
N ARG A 132 22.25 -5.40 11.25
CA ARG A 132 23.21 -6.32 11.88
C ARG A 132 23.17 -6.26 13.40
N ALA A 133 22.19 -5.57 13.98
CA ALA A 133 21.97 -5.60 15.41
C ALA A 133 21.87 -7.07 15.87
N PRO A 134 22.57 -7.47 16.94
CA PRO A 134 22.49 -8.84 17.42
C PRO A 134 21.12 -9.12 18.05
N GLY A 135 20.62 -10.34 17.87
CA GLY A 135 19.34 -10.77 18.41
C GLY A 135 18.54 -11.66 17.48
N THR A 136 17.31 -11.95 17.89
CA THR A 136 16.32 -12.64 17.05
C THR A 136 15.43 -11.61 16.40
N HIS A 137 15.29 -11.70 15.08
CA HIS A 137 14.56 -10.74 14.25
C HIS A 137 13.47 -11.43 13.44
N LEU A 138 12.45 -10.66 13.06
CA LEU A 138 11.53 -11.08 11.99
C LEU A 138 12.35 -11.29 10.70
N GLY A 139 11.96 -12.31 9.94
CA GLY A 139 12.51 -12.63 8.63
C GLY A 139 11.43 -12.57 7.56
N HIS A 140 11.18 -13.69 6.91
CA HIS A 140 10.08 -13.87 5.96
C HIS A 140 8.75 -14.10 6.69
N LEU A 141 7.69 -13.46 6.22
CA LEU A 141 6.33 -13.53 6.74
C LEU A 141 5.40 -14.07 5.65
N GLU A 142 4.70 -15.17 5.92
CA GLU A 142 3.60 -15.66 5.11
C GLU A 142 2.28 -15.30 5.79
N ALA A 143 1.41 -14.57 5.10
CA ALA A 143 0.21 -14.00 5.68
C ALA A 143 -1.06 -14.38 4.90
N THR A 144 -2.16 -14.43 5.64
CA THR A 144 -3.52 -14.60 5.11
C THR A 144 -4.43 -13.50 5.62
N TRP A 145 -5.29 -12.97 4.75
CA TRP A 145 -6.25 -11.94 5.07
C TRP A 145 -7.60 -12.20 4.40
N ALA A 146 -8.65 -12.36 5.19
CA ALA A 146 -9.99 -12.70 4.68
C ALA A 146 -10.85 -11.46 4.35
N GLY A 147 -10.24 -10.29 4.12
CA GLY A 147 -10.97 -9.06 3.80
C GLY A 147 -11.55 -8.31 5.02
N GLY A 148 -11.09 -8.62 6.23
CA GLY A 148 -11.61 -8.07 7.48
C GLY A 148 -10.59 -7.31 8.31
N ASP A 149 -10.73 -7.42 9.64
CA ASP A 149 -9.91 -6.73 10.64
C ASP A 149 -8.93 -7.67 11.36
N GLU A 150 -8.61 -8.81 10.75
CA GLU A 150 -7.61 -9.76 11.24
C GLU A 150 -6.70 -10.24 10.10
N ILE A 151 -5.39 -10.30 10.36
CA ILE A 151 -4.38 -10.97 9.53
C ILE A 151 -3.82 -12.14 10.34
N SER A 152 -3.72 -13.32 9.74
CA SER A 152 -2.97 -14.45 10.33
C SER A 152 -1.61 -14.57 9.66
N ILE A 153 -0.53 -14.58 10.45
CA ILE A 153 0.86 -14.57 9.97
C ILE A 153 1.61 -15.81 10.49
N THR A 154 2.40 -16.40 9.61
CA THR A 154 3.47 -17.35 9.94
C THR A 154 4.81 -16.69 9.61
N ALA A 155 5.62 -16.43 10.64
CA ALA A 155 6.91 -15.78 10.51
C ALA A 155 8.06 -16.76 10.68
N THR A 156 9.02 -16.68 9.77
CA THR A 156 10.37 -17.18 10.02
C THR A 156 11.14 -16.16 10.85
N LEU A 157 11.95 -16.65 11.78
CA LEU A 157 12.80 -15.83 12.62
C LEU A 157 14.26 -16.05 12.26
N HIS A 158 15.05 -14.98 12.29
CA HIS A 158 16.47 -15.02 11.99
C HIS A 158 17.28 -14.59 13.21
N VAL A 159 18.40 -15.26 13.45
CA VAL A 159 19.30 -14.93 14.55
C VAL A 159 20.56 -14.27 13.99
N THR A 160 20.82 -13.06 14.45
CA THR A 160 22.04 -12.31 14.18
C THR A 160 22.96 -12.44 15.40
N ASN A 161 24.18 -12.92 15.17
CA ASN A 161 25.20 -13.10 16.20
C ASN A 161 25.78 -11.74 16.66
N PRO A 162 26.49 -11.69 17.81
CA PRO A 162 27.16 -10.49 18.30
C PRO A 162 28.14 -9.83 17.32
N ASP A 163 28.69 -10.59 16.37
CA ASP A 163 29.58 -10.10 15.31
C ASP A 163 28.83 -9.59 14.07
N GLY A 164 27.50 -9.58 14.09
CA GLY A 164 26.63 -9.18 12.98
C GLY A 164 26.44 -10.26 11.91
N SER A 165 26.97 -11.47 12.10
CA SER A 165 26.77 -12.58 11.16
C SER A 165 25.41 -13.26 11.36
N TRP A 166 24.82 -13.75 10.28
CA TRP A 166 23.58 -14.52 10.32
C TRP A 166 23.85 -15.99 10.64
N SER A 167 23.06 -16.57 11.54
CA SER A 167 23.20 -17.95 12.00
C SER A 167 21.97 -18.78 11.60
N SER A 168 22.06 -19.59 10.54
CA SER A 168 20.96 -20.48 10.14
C SER A 168 20.72 -21.61 11.15
N ASN A 169 21.77 -22.11 11.79
CA ASN A 169 21.72 -23.20 12.78
C ASN A 169 21.17 -22.80 14.16
N LYS A 170 20.93 -21.51 14.41
CA LYS A 170 20.32 -21.01 15.66
C LYS A 170 18.87 -20.56 15.47
N GLN A 171 18.33 -20.72 14.27
CA GLN A 171 16.94 -20.36 14.01
C GLN A 171 16.01 -21.24 14.84
N PRO A 172 14.93 -20.68 15.38
CA PRO A 172 13.85 -21.49 15.94
C PRO A 172 13.41 -22.56 14.93
N ALA A 173 13.31 -23.80 15.39
CA ALA A 173 12.94 -24.92 14.52
C ALA A 173 11.50 -24.81 13.99
N GLU A 174 10.63 -24.14 14.75
CA GLU A 174 9.24 -23.90 14.38
C GLU A 174 9.02 -22.42 14.04
N PRO A 175 8.27 -22.11 12.96
CA PRO A 175 7.92 -20.74 12.65
C PRO A 175 6.96 -20.18 13.70
N SER A 176 7.08 -18.88 13.96
CA SER A 176 6.20 -18.17 14.89
C SER A 176 4.86 -17.90 14.21
N ARG A 177 3.75 -18.24 14.87
CA ARG A 177 2.40 -17.97 14.34
C ARG A 177 1.71 -16.95 15.24
N PHE A 178 1.16 -15.92 14.63
CA PHE A 178 0.44 -14.89 15.36
C PHE A 178 -0.66 -14.27 14.51
N ARG A 179 -1.51 -13.49 15.18
CA ARG A 179 -2.58 -12.73 14.55
C ARG A 179 -2.36 -11.26 14.80
N LEU A 180 -2.65 -10.45 13.80
CA LEU A 180 -2.73 -9.02 13.94
C LEU A 180 -4.18 -8.58 13.77
N HIS A 181 -4.59 -7.63 14.60
CA HIS A 181 -5.89 -6.99 14.53
C HIS A 181 -5.75 -5.57 14.02
N ARG A 182 -6.78 -5.07 13.34
CA ARG A 182 -6.78 -3.70 12.86
C ARG A 182 -6.70 -2.73 14.04
N GLY A 183 -5.77 -1.78 13.95
CA GLY A 183 -5.54 -0.76 14.97
C GLY A 183 -5.53 0.65 14.39
N THR A 184 -5.06 1.57 15.21
CA THR A 184 -4.79 2.97 14.85
C THR A 184 -3.33 3.31 15.15
N GLU A 185 -2.83 4.43 14.64
CA GLU A 185 -1.51 4.95 15.01
C GLU A 185 -1.37 5.17 16.53
N THR A 186 -2.49 5.41 17.24
CA THR A 186 -2.45 5.62 18.70
C THR A 186 -2.10 4.33 19.44
N ASN A 187 -2.60 3.17 18.98
CA ASN A 187 -2.22 1.85 19.50
C ASN A 187 -0.70 1.62 19.38
N LEU A 188 -0.10 2.13 18.30
CA LEU A 188 1.33 2.03 18.03
C LEU A 188 2.19 2.69 19.13
N ARG A 189 1.69 3.78 19.72
CA ARG A 189 2.42 4.54 20.75
C ARG A 189 2.19 4.03 22.17
N THR A 190 1.08 3.34 22.41
CA THR A 190 0.74 2.83 23.76
C THR A 190 1.37 1.46 24.04
N ASP A 191 1.61 0.67 23.00
CA ASP A 191 1.95 -0.74 23.16
C ASP A 191 3.48 -0.99 23.29
N CYS A 192 4.34 0.04 23.23
CA CYS A 192 5.80 -0.09 23.00
C CYS A 192 6.79 0.40 24.10
#